data_AF-A0A929HY19-F1
#
_entry.id   AF-A0A929HY19-F1
#
_cell.length_a   1.000
_cell.length_b   1.000
_cell.length_c   1.000
_cell.angle_alpha   90.00
_cell.angle_beta   90.00
_cell.angle_gamma   90.00
#
_symmetry.space_group_name_H-M   'P 1'
#
loop_
_entity.id
_entity.type
_entity.pdbx_description
1 polymer ?
#
loop_
_entity_poly.entity_id
_entity_poly.type
_entity_poly.pdbx_seq_one_letter_code
_entity_poly.pdbx_strand_id
1 'polypeptide(L)' 'MKDIFGKKGLLAKSINNFEFRPEQLTMAKAVDKTLKEEHYLIAEAGTGTGKTLAYLIPSVLS' A
#
# COMPACT_ATOMS: atom_id res chain seq x y z
N MET A 1 7.47 -0.18 3.00
CA MET A 1 6.01 -0.46 2.95
C MET A 1 5.43 -1.11 4.22
N LYS A 2 6.05 -2.14 4.82
CA LYS A 2 5.54 -2.77 6.07
C LYS A 2 5.40 -1.78 7.23
N ASP A 3 6.32 -0.81 7.33
CA ASP A 3 6.29 0.21 8.39
C ASP A 3 5.18 1.25 8.21
N ILE A 4 4.51 1.27 7.05
CA ILE A 4 3.38 2.16 6.76
C ILE A 4 2.07 1.40 6.89
N PHE A 5 1.91 0.30 6.13
CA PHE A 5 0.66 -0.46 6.01
C PHE A 5 0.54 -1.65 6.96
N GLY A 6 1.58 -1.98 7.74
CA GLY A 6 1.55 -3.13 8.65
C GLY A 6 0.66 -2.92 9.87
N LYS A 7 0.37 -3.99 10.61
CA LYS A 7 -0.45 -3.99 11.85
C LYS A 7 -0.01 -2.96 12.91
N LYS A 8 1.25 -2.54 12.88
CA LYS A 8 1.84 -1.53 13.79
C LYS A 8 2.50 -0.37 13.02
N GLY A 9 2.14 -0.23 11.74
CA GLY A 9 2.72 0.79 10.85
C GLY A 9 2.14 2.18 11.07
N LEU A 10 2.60 3.16 10.30
CA LEU A 10 2.17 4.55 10.41
C LEU A 10 0.64 4.71 10.26
N LEU A 11 0.01 4.01 9.31
CA LEU A 11 -1.45 4.11 9.14
C LEU A 11 -2.20 3.59 10.36
N ALA A 12 -1.71 2.51 10.99
CA ALA A 12 -2.30 1.97 12.21
C ALA A 12 -2.19 2.93 13.41
N LYS A 13 -1.19 3.82 13.40
CA LYS A 13 -0.98 4.83 14.45
C LYS A 13 -1.74 6.13 14.19
N SER A 14 -1.98 6.47 12.93
CA SER A 14 -2.51 7.78 12.53
C SER A 14 -3.99 7.76 12.15
N ILE A 15 -4.56 6.61 11.80
CA ILE A 15 -5.96 6.48 11.36
C ILE A 15 -6.74 5.74 12.44
N ASN A 16 -7.74 6.43 13.02
CA ASN A 16 -8.70 5.80 13.93
C ASN A 16 -9.42 4.65 13.22
N ASN A 17 -9.58 3.51 13.91
CA ASN A 17 -10.19 2.29 13.37
C ASN A 17 -9.48 1.75 12.12
N PHE A 18 -8.16 1.94 12.01
CA PHE A 18 -7.37 1.29 10.97
C PHE A 18 -7.51 -0.24 11.05
N GLU A 19 -7.88 -0.84 9.93
CA GLU A 19 -7.93 -2.28 9.75
C GLU A 19 -6.75 -2.73 8.90
N PHE A 20 -5.96 -3.67 9.42
CA PHE A 20 -4.89 -4.28 8.66
C PHE A 20 -5.45 -5.19 7.57
N ARG A 21 -5.15 -4.86 6.31
CA ARG A 21 -5.52 -5.66 5.13
C ARG A 21 -4.26 -6.17 4.42
N PRO A 22 -3.97 -7.48 4.45
CA PRO A 22 -2.77 -8.05 3.82
C PRO A 22 -2.64 -7.68 2.35
N GLU A 23 -3.75 -7.65 1.61
CA GLU A 23 -3.83 -7.33 0.18
C GLU A 23 -3.40 -5.89 -0.10
N GLN A 24 -3.73 -4.95 0.80
CA GLN A 24 -3.28 -3.55 0.70
C GLN A 24 -1.75 -3.45 0.78
N LEU A 25 -1.14 -4.18 1.73
CA LEU A 25 0.31 -4.22 1.89
C LEU A 25 0.97 -4.91 0.69
N THR A 26 0.38 -5.98 0.17
CA THR A 26 0.87 -6.68 -1.03
C THR A 26 0.84 -5.76 -2.25
N MET A 27 -0.27 -5.06 -2.50
CA MET A 27 -0.38 -4.09 -3.59
C MET A 27 0.64 -2.95 -3.43
N ALA A 28 0.77 -2.37 -2.23
CA ALA A 28 1.72 -1.28 -2.00
C ALA A 28 3.18 -1.69 -2.23
N LYS A 29 3.55 -2.93 -1.87
CA LYS A 29 4.88 -3.49 -2.18
C LYS A 29 5.09 -3.70 -3.68
N ALA A 30 4.07 -4.19 -4.39
CA ALA A 30 4.14 -4.37 -5.83
C ALA A 30 4.34 -3.02 -6.53
N VAL A 31 3.55 -1.99 -6.15
CA VAL A 31 3.69 -0.63 -6.69
C VAL A 31 5.07 -0.05 -6.40
N ASP A 32 5.54 -0.07 -5.14
CA ASP A 32 6.88 0.45 -4.77
C ASP A 32 8.01 -0.23 -5.56
N LYS A 33 7.93 -1.55 -5.74
CA LYS A 33 8.91 -2.30 -6.52
C LYS A 33 8.88 -1.89 -7.99
N THR A 34 7.69 -1.87 -8.60
CA THR A 34 7.54 -1.55 -10.02
C THR A 34 7.97 -0.13 -10.35
N LEU A 35 7.68 0.84 -9.49
CA LEU A 35 8.13 2.23 -9.67
C LEU A 35 9.66 2.34 -9.66
N LYS A 36 10.33 1.68 -8.70
CA LYS A 36 11.80 1.65 -8.61
C LYS A 36 12.47 0.95 -9.79
N GLU A 37 11.77 0.00 -10.39
CA GLU A 37 12.26 -0.74 -11.55
C GLU A 37 11.90 -0.05 -12.88
N GLU A 38 11.15 1.06 -12.87
CA GLU A 38 10.64 1.75 -14.08
C GLU A 38 9.83 0.81 -15.02
N HIS A 39 9.04 -0.09 -14.45
CA HIS A 39 8.22 -1.06 -15.19
C HIS A 39 6.71 -0.74 -15.12
N TYR A 40 5.90 -1.54 -15.81
CA TYR A 40 4.44 -1.48 -15.72
C TYR A 40 3.89 -2.54 -14.77
N LEU A 41 2.89 -2.17 -13.97
CA LEU A 41 2.15 -3.08 -13.09
C LEU A 41 0.67 -3.07 -13.47
N ILE A 42 0.12 -4.25 -13.71
CA ILE A 42 -1.33 -4.48 -13.74
C ILE A 42 -1.70 -5.15 -12.41
N ALA A 43 -2.59 -4.52 -11.66
CA ALA A 43 -3.05 -5.05 -10.37
C ALA A 43 -4.56 -4.93 -10.26
N GLU A 44 -5.21 -6.04 -9.91
CA GLU A 44 -6.62 -6.05 -9.52
C GLU A 44 -6.73 -5.93 -8.00
N ALA A 45 -7.59 -5.02 -7.54
CA ALA A 45 -7.86 -4.81 -6.13
C ALA A 45 -9.36 -4.69 -5.90
N GLY A 46 -9.88 -5.54 -5.01
CA GLY A 46 -11.29 -5.53 -4.61
C GLY A 46 -11.73 -4.19 -3.98
N THR A 47 -13.04 -4.00 -3.88
CA THR A 47 -13.61 -2.88 -3.13
C THR A 47 -13.23 -2.99 -1.64
N GLY A 48 -12.92 -1.87 -1.00
CA GLY A 48 -12.55 -1.85 0.43
C GLY A 48 -11.10 -2.23 0.73
N THR A 49 -10.31 -2.73 -0.23
CA THR A 49 -8.88 -3.06 -0.04
C THR A 49 -8.01 -1.83 0.30
N GLY A 50 -8.52 -0.61 0.10
CA GLY A 50 -7.74 0.61 0.32
C GLY A 50 -6.72 0.88 -0.80
N LYS A 51 -7.10 0.53 -2.03
CA LYS A 51 -6.30 0.68 -3.27
C LYS A 51 -5.70 2.07 -3.44
N THR A 52 -6.45 3.11 -3.12
CA THR A 52 -6.02 4.52 -3.25
C THR A 52 -4.73 4.80 -2.49
N LEU A 53 -4.68 4.44 -1.20
CA LEU A 53 -3.45 4.63 -0.42
C LEU A 53 -2.34 3.66 -0.87
N ALA A 54 -2.72 2.45 -1.29
CA ALA A 54 -1.76 1.44 -1.73
C ALA A 54 -0.95 1.87 -2.96
N TYR A 55 -1.51 2.68 -3.88
CA TYR A 55 -0.72 3.25 -4.98
C TYR A 55 -0.20 4.66 -4.70
N LEU A 56 -0.94 5.53 -3.98
CA LEU A 56 -0.50 6.91 -3.76
C LEU A 56 0.73 7.04 -2.88
N ILE A 57 0.76 6.32 -1.75
CA ILE A 57 1.88 6.44 -0.80
C ILE A 57 3.21 6.03 -1.43
N PRO A 58 3.35 4.84 -2.06
CA PRO A 58 4.60 4.51 -2.75
C PRO A 58 4.90 5.51 -3.88
N SER A 59 3.92 5.97 -4.66
CA SER A 59 4.17 6.95 -5.74
C SER A 59 4.78 8.28 -5.28
N VAL A 60 4.56 8.69 -4.03
CA VAL A 60 5.13 9.93 -3.46
C VAL A 60 6.52 9.69 -2.83
N LEU A 61 6.85 8.44 -2.49
CA LEU A 61 8.05 8.07 -1.74
C LEU A 61 9.12 7.34 -2.56
N SER A 62 8.75 6.74 -3.70
CA SER A 62 9.62 5.92 -4.56
C SER A 62 10.50 6.75 -5.48
#